data_AF-A0A2R6JXC1-F1
#
_entry.id   AF-A0A2R6JXC1-F1
#
_cell.length_a   1.000
_cell.length_b   1.000
_cell.length_c   1.000
_cell.angle_alpha   90.00
_cell.angle_beta   90.00
_cell.angle_gamma   90.00
#
_symmetry.space_group_name_H-M   'P 1'
#
loop_
_entity.id
_entity.type
_entity.pdbx_description
1 polymer ?
#
loop_
_entity_poly.entity_id
_entity_poly.type
_entity_poly.pdbx_seq_one_letter_code
_entity_poly.pdbx_strand_id
1 'polypeptide(L)'
;MNADRVRDLAAGSGATDGSEAGGEQAGEGASTDEAVSRLREGFFTTDLDGENCTVVTRALETLVKDDRAEAIEILEDRFESVCERQRPVLGGGPHPAACHLYDQPVEGPNTNAAESTADDD
;
A
#
# COMPACT_ATOMS: atom_id res chain seq x y z
N MET A 1 2.73 6.01 -1.73
CA MET A 1 3.41 5.44 -2.91
C MET A 1 3.45 6.50 -4.00
N ASN A 2 4.61 6.80 -4.60
CA ASN A 2 4.68 7.70 -5.76
C ASN A 2 4.71 6.83 -7.03
N ALA A 3 3.74 6.97 -7.93
CA ALA A 3 3.58 6.10 -9.09
C ALA A 3 4.83 6.11 -10.01
N ASP A 4 5.53 7.24 -10.04
CA ASP A 4 6.76 7.40 -10.81
C ASP A 4 7.87 6.48 -10.30
N ARG A 5 8.03 6.36 -8.99
CA ARG A 5 9.01 5.45 -8.37
C ARG A 5 8.71 3.97 -8.67
N VAL A 6 7.44 3.59 -8.77
CA VAL A 6 7.04 2.22 -9.15
C VAL A 6 7.47 1.93 -10.59
N ARG A 7 7.24 2.87 -11.51
CA ARG A 7 7.66 2.72 -12.90
C ARG A 7 9.18 2.65 -13.03
N ASP A 8 9.90 3.51 -12.30
CA ASP A 8 11.38 3.53 -12.34
C ASP A 8 11.99 2.22 -11.84
N LEU A 9 11.45 1.65 -10.75
CA LEU A 9 11.91 0.37 -10.21
C LEU A 9 11.54 -0.81 -11.13
N ALA A 10 10.32 -0.80 -11.67
CA ALA A 10 9.86 -1.85 -12.58
C ALA A 10 10.66 -1.88 -13.90
N ALA A 11 11.00 -0.70 -14.43
CA ALA A 11 11.81 -0.56 -15.65
C ALA A 11 13.28 -0.93 -15.45
N GLY A 12 13.76 -0.97 -14.20
CA GLY A 12 15.17 -1.15 -13.86
C GLY A 12 15.97 0.10 -14.19
N SER A 13 16.54 0.76 -13.18
CA SER A 13 17.49 1.85 -13.44
C SER A 13 18.71 1.28 -14.15
N GLY A 14 18.84 1.57 -15.44
CA GLY A 14 20.09 1.46 -16.18
C GLY A 14 21.12 2.45 -15.63
N ALA A 15 21.71 2.14 -14.46
CA ALA A 15 22.95 2.75 -14.05
C ALA A 15 24.07 2.09 -14.87
N THR A 16 24.25 2.55 -16.10
CA THR A 16 25.43 2.22 -16.89
C THR A 16 26.57 3.09 -16.35
N ASP A 17 27.50 2.47 -15.63
CA ASP A 17 28.81 3.08 -15.44
C ASP A 17 29.47 3.09 -16.82
N GLY A 18 29.71 4.29 -17.35
CA GLY A 18 29.95 4.53 -18.77
C GLY A 18 31.06 3.66 -19.37
N SER A 19 30.71 2.87 -20.38
CA SER A 19 31.61 2.42 -21.44
C SER A 19 30.77 2.06 -22.67
N GLU A 20 30.82 2.92 -23.68
CA GLU A 20 30.03 2.80 -24.90
C GLU A 20 30.53 1.65 -25.78
N ALA A 21 29.61 0.75 -26.14
CA ALA A 21 29.66 0.02 -27.40
C ALA A 21 28.22 -0.21 -27.86
N GLY A 22 27.85 0.46 -28.95
CA GLY A 22 26.52 0.43 -29.53
C GLY A 22 26.04 -0.98 -29.83
N GLY A 23 24.83 -1.25 -29.37
CA GLY A 23 23.94 -2.28 -29.89
C GLY A 23 22.53 -1.76 -29.67
N GLU A 24 21.75 -1.64 -30.74
CA GLU A 24 20.31 -1.47 -30.65
C GLU A 24 19.72 -2.61 -29.81
N GLN A 25 19.57 -2.37 -28.50
CA GLN A 25 18.72 -3.20 -27.67
C GLN A 25 17.30 -2.72 -27.96
N ALA A 26 16.61 -3.45 -28.83
CA ALA A 26 15.16 -3.52 -28.74
C ALA A 26 14.88 -3.98 -27.31
N GLY A 27 14.47 -3.02 -26.45
CA GLY A 27 14.26 -3.27 -25.03
C GLY A 27 13.25 -4.40 -24.88
N GLU A 28 13.75 -5.59 -24.56
CA GLU A 28 12.92 -6.69 -24.13
C GLU A 28 12.39 -6.26 -22.77
N GLY A 29 11.15 -5.79 -22.75
CA GLY A 29 10.52 -5.31 -21.52
C GLY A 29 10.67 -6.38 -20.45
N ALA A 30 11.07 -5.97 -19.24
CA ALA A 30 11.20 -6.87 -18.11
C ALA A 30 9.97 -7.76 -18.00
N SER A 31 10.17 -9.07 -17.85
CA SER A 31 9.07 -9.98 -17.51
C SER A 31 8.35 -9.48 -16.25
N THR A 32 7.05 -9.75 -16.13
CA THR A 32 6.27 -9.39 -14.95
C THR A 32 6.96 -9.87 -13.67
N ASP A 33 7.50 -11.10 -13.67
CA ASP A 33 8.19 -11.69 -12.53
C ASP A 33 9.46 -10.92 -12.15
N GLU A 34 10.22 -10.42 -13.13
CA GLU A 34 11.41 -9.61 -12.88
C GLU A 34 11.04 -8.23 -12.34
N ALA A 35 10.01 -7.60 -12.91
CA ALA A 35 9.52 -6.31 -12.44
C ALA A 35 9.02 -6.42 -10.99
N VAL A 36 8.27 -7.48 -10.67
CA VAL A 36 7.80 -7.76 -9.30
C VAL A 36 8.97 -8.02 -8.36
N SER A 37 9.98 -8.78 -8.78
CA SER A 37 11.18 -9.02 -7.97
C SER A 37 11.93 -7.72 -7.64
N ARG A 38 12.15 -6.86 -8.64
CA ARG A 38 12.78 -5.53 -8.43
C ARG A 38 11.96 -4.64 -7.50
N LEU A 39 10.63 -4.66 -7.63
CA LEU A 39 9.75 -3.91 -6.73
C LEU A 39 9.86 -4.43 -5.29
N ARG A 40 9.91 -5.75 -5.09
CA ARG A 40 10.08 -6.33 -3.75
C ARG A 40 11.43 -5.94 -3.14
N GLU A 41 12.52 -6.10 -3.88
CA GLU A 41 13.86 -5.70 -3.44
C GLU A 41 13.96 -4.19 -3.16
N GLY A 42 13.26 -3.36 -3.94
CA GLY A 42 13.29 -1.90 -3.80
C GLY A 42 12.42 -1.35 -2.66
N PHE A 43 11.38 -2.07 -2.22
CA PHE A 43 10.45 -1.63 -1.19
C PHE A 43 10.65 -2.31 0.17
N PHE A 44 11.18 -3.53 0.20
CA PHE A 44 11.32 -4.29 1.44
C PHE A 44 12.80 -4.48 1.78
N THR A 45 13.17 -4.19 3.02
CA THR A 45 14.53 -4.43 3.54
C THR A 45 14.75 -5.86 4.01
N THR A 46 13.67 -6.64 4.12
CA THR A 46 13.66 -8.01 4.61
C THR A 46 12.71 -8.82 3.75
N ASP A 47 13.04 -10.09 3.54
CA ASP A 47 12.14 -11.01 2.84
C ASP A 47 10.82 -11.19 3.59
N LEU A 48 9.74 -11.11 2.83
CA LEU A 48 8.42 -11.53 3.28
C LEU A 48 8.31 -13.04 3.18
N ASP A 49 7.61 -13.64 4.14
CA ASP A 49 7.32 -15.06 4.18
C ASP A 49 5.81 -15.35 4.18
N GLY A 50 5.48 -16.62 3.97
CA GLY A 50 4.12 -17.14 4.06
C GLY A 50 3.09 -16.38 3.21
N GLU A 51 1.91 -16.23 3.78
CA GLU A 51 0.76 -15.62 3.12
C GLU A 51 0.97 -14.14 2.78
N ASN A 52 1.70 -13.40 3.62
CA ASN A 52 1.99 -11.99 3.36
C ASN A 52 2.82 -11.83 2.09
N CYS A 53 3.81 -12.72 1.88
CA CYS A 53 4.59 -12.75 0.66
C CYS A 53 3.70 -13.02 -0.57
N THR A 54 2.79 -14.00 -0.48
CA THR A 54 1.85 -14.33 -1.56
C THR A 54 0.94 -13.16 -1.92
N VAL A 55 0.33 -12.51 -0.93
CA VAL A 55 -0.61 -11.39 -1.15
C VAL A 55 0.11 -10.18 -1.77
N VAL A 56 1.27 -9.81 -1.22
CA VAL A 56 2.04 -8.68 -1.75
C VAL A 56 2.54 -8.97 -3.17
N THR A 57 3.00 -10.19 -3.44
CA THR A 57 3.45 -10.59 -4.79
C THR A 57 2.31 -10.47 -5.79
N ARG A 58 1.13 -11.00 -5.45
CA ARG A 58 -0.06 -10.89 -6.30
C ARG A 58 -0.46 -9.44 -6.57
N ALA A 59 -0.50 -8.60 -5.53
CA ALA A 59 -0.83 -7.18 -5.69
C ALA A 59 0.17 -6.46 -6.61
N LEU A 60 1.47 -6.77 -6.50
CA LEU A 60 2.49 -6.20 -7.37
C LEU A 60 2.37 -6.70 -8.82
N GLU A 61 2.06 -7.97 -9.06
CA GLU A 61 1.80 -8.50 -10.40
C GLU A 61 0.64 -7.76 -11.08
N THR A 62 -0.45 -7.55 -10.34
CA THR A 62 -1.63 -6.81 -10.80
C THR A 62 -1.28 -5.34 -11.07
N LEU A 63 -0.47 -4.72 -10.20
CA LEU A 63 0.01 -3.36 -10.39
C LEU A 63 0.90 -3.19 -11.63
N VAL A 64 1.78 -4.16 -11.93
CA VAL A 64 2.63 -4.17 -13.13
C VAL A 64 1.79 -4.29 -14.42
N LYS A 65 0.61 -4.93 -14.34
CA LYS A 65 -0.37 -5.03 -15.42
C LYS A 65 -1.25 -3.78 -15.56
N ASP A 66 -0.93 -2.70 -14.85
CA ASP A 66 -1.65 -1.43 -14.80
C ASP A 66 -3.05 -1.49 -14.18
N ASP A 67 -3.40 -2.59 -13.50
CA ASP A 67 -4.65 -2.69 -12.74
C ASP A 67 -4.44 -2.22 -11.28
N ARG A 68 -4.39 -0.91 -11.12
CA ARG A 68 -4.22 -0.31 -9.80
C ARG A 68 -5.39 -0.61 -8.86
N ALA A 69 -6.61 -0.76 -9.39
CA ALA A 69 -7.79 -0.95 -8.57
C ALA A 69 -7.79 -2.34 -7.93
N GLU A 70 -7.59 -3.39 -8.73
CA GLU A 70 -7.52 -4.75 -8.20
C GLU A 70 -6.32 -4.92 -7.24
N ALA A 71 -5.18 -4.28 -7.53
CA ALA A 71 -4.04 -4.31 -6.61
C ALA A 71 -4.36 -3.71 -5.23
N ILE A 72 -5.19 -2.66 -5.18
CA ILE A 72 -5.66 -2.06 -3.93
C ILE A 72 -6.61 -3.01 -3.20
N GLU A 73 -7.59 -3.58 -3.90
CA GLU A 73 -8.56 -4.52 -3.32
C GLU A 73 -7.87 -5.73 -2.68
N ILE A 74 -6.83 -6.28 -3.32
CA ILE A 74 -6.04 -7.39 -2.77
C ILE A 74 -5.34 -7.00 -1.45
N LEU A 75 -4.81 -5.79 -1.36
CA LEU A 75 -4.12 -5.31 -0.16
C LEU A 75 -5.11 -4.96 0.95
N GLU A 76 -6.24 -4.34 0.61
CA GLU A 76 -7.30 -3.99 1.55
C GLU A 76 -7.86 -5.27 2.21
N ASP A 77 -8.20 -6.29 1.44
CA ASP A 77 -8.77 -7.55 1.96
C ASP A 77 -7.90 -8.18 3.07
N ARG A 78 -6.57 -8.09 2.95
CA ARG A 78 -5.64 -8.72 3.90
C ARG A 78 -5.10 -7.80 5.00
N PHE A 79 -4.87 -6.53 4.68
CA PHE A 79 -4.11 -5.61 5.53
C PHE A 79 -4.91 -4.43 6.05
N GLU A 80 -6.12 -4.19 5.52
CA GLU A 80 -6.96 -3.10 6.00
C GLU A 80 -7.23 -3.27 7.49
N SER A 81 -6.86 -2.25 8.26
CA SER A 81 -7.17 -2.24 9.68
C SER A 81 -8.62 -1.90 9.93
N VAL A 82 -9.12 -2.30 11.09
CA VAL A 82 -10.49 -1.96 11.54
C VAL A 82 -10.73 -0.46 11.56
N CYS A 83 -9.67 0.29 11.91
CA CYS A 83 -9.68 1.74 12.01
C CYS A 83 -9.71 2.46 10.64
N GLU A 84 -9.46 1.73 9.55
CA GLU A 84 -9.65 2.21 8.17
C GLU A 84 -11.11 1.99 7.70
N ARG A 85 -11.74 0.89 8.12
CA ARG A 85 -13.16 0.60 7.82
C ARG A 85 -14.15 1.39 8.65
N GLN A 86 -13.84 1.57 9.93
CA GLN A 86 -14.69 2.22 10.91
C GLN A 86 -13.82 3.12 11.78
N ARG A 87 -14.40 4.17 12.36
CA ARG A 87 -13.69 5.05 13.31
C ARG A 87 -14.15 4.73 14.75
N PRO A 88 -13.67 3.64 15.36
CA PRO A 88 -14.12 3.23 16.69
C PRO A 88 -13.70 4.23 17.76
N VAL A 89 -14.51 4.35 18.81
CA VAL A 89 -14.24 5.25 19.94
C VAL A 89 -13.38 4.56 20.99
N LEU A 90 -12.53 5.33 21.68
CA LEU A 90 -11.70 4.81 22.77
C LEU A 90 -12.57 4.61 24.02
N GLY A 91 -12.67 3.37 24.51
CA GLY A 91 -13.45 3.04 25.72
C GLY A 91 -12.81 3.55 27.02
N GLY A 92 -13.56 3.52 28.12
CA GLY A 92 -13.12 3.99 29.44
C GLY A 92 -12.58 2.92 30.40
N GLY A 93 -12.46 1.65 29.95
CA GLY A 93 -11.97 0.55 30.77
C GLY A 93 -10.44 0.55 30.97
N PRO A 94 -9.89 -0.30 31.85
CA PRO A 94 -8.45 -0.48 31.96
C PRO A 94 -7.88 -1.08 30.66
N HIS A 95 -6.83 -0.44 30.11
CA HIS A 95 -6.22 -0.78 28.80
C HIS A 95 -7.20 -0.75 27.62
N PRO A 96 -7.86 0.40 27.33
CA PRO A 96 -8.84 0.48 26.26
C PRO A 96 -8.18 0.39 24.89
N ALA A 97 -8.76 -0.40 23.99
CA ALA A 97 -8.32 -0.52 22.61
C ALA A 97 -9.51 -0.28 21.68
N ALA A 98 -9.39 0.74 20.82
CA ALA A 98 -10.44 1.08 19.85
C ALA A 98 -10.42 0.14 18.63
N CYS A 99 -9.22 -0.21 18.11
CA CYS A 99 -9.09 -0.97 16.87
C CYS A 99 -9.24 -2.51 17.02
N HIS A 100 -9.49 -3.05 18.21
CA HIS A 100 -9.50 -4.50 18.49
C HIS A 100 -10.88 -5.19 18.32
N LEU A 101 -11.84 -4.58 17.61
CA LEU A 101 -13.17 -5.15 17.33
C LEU A 101 -13.94 -5.64 18.58
N TYR A 102 -13.91 -4.87 19.67
CA TYR A 102 -14.93 -5.03 20.71
C TYR A 102 -16.28 -4.50 20.21
N ASP A 103 -17.38 -4.98 20.80
CA ASP A 103 -18.70 -4.38 20.59
C ASP A 103 -18.61 -2.87 20.82
N GLN A 104 -18.77 -2.11 19.74
CA GLN A 104 -18.73 -0.66 19.78
C GLN A 104 -20.11 -0.14 20.22
N PRO A 105 -20.18 0.89 21.08
CA PRO A 105 -21.42 1.61 21.24
C PRO A 105 -21.81 2.17 19.87
N VAL A 106 -23.05 1.94 19.46
CA VAL A 106 -23.59 2.53 18.22
C VAL A 106 -23.63 4.05 18.39
N GLU A 107 -22.64 4.75 17.87
CA GLU A 107 -22.83 6.17 17.59
C GLU A 107 -23.80 6.28 16.41
N GLY A 108 -24.86 7.06 16.60
CA GLY A 108 -25.79 7.41 15.52
C GLY A 108 -25.07 8.08 14.34
N PRO A 109 -25.78 8.31 13.21
CA PRO A 109 -25.15 8.81 11.98
C PRO A 109 -24.32 10.06 12.26
N ASN A 110 -23.05 10.02 11.85
CA ASN A 110 -22.03 11.05 12.02
C ASN A 110 -22.56 12.45 11.61
N THR A 111 -23.00 13.25 12.57
CA THR A 111 -23.20 14.69 12.37
C THR A 111 -21.99 15.42 12.95
N ASN A 112 -20.91 15.51 12.16
CA ASN A 112 -19.91 16.55 12.37
C ASN A 112 -20.53 17.89 11.93
N ALA A 113 -21.33 18.47 12.81
CA ALA A 113 -21.85 19.84 12.72
C ALA A 113 -21.89 20.45 14.13
N ALA A 114 -20.73 20.49 14.80
CA ALA A 114 -20.53 21.28 16.01
C ALA A 114 -19.03 21.52 16.27
N GLU A 115 -18.30 22.03 15.28
CA GLU A 115 -17.21 22.93 15.62
C GLU A 115 -17.87 24.22 16.13
N SER A 116 -17.97 24.32 17.45
CA SER A 116 -18.54 25.44 18.19
C SER A 116 -17.69 26.69 17.95
N THR A 117 -18.32 27.70 17.36
CA THR A 117 -17.88 29.11 17.38
C THR A 117 -17.61 29.52 18.83
N ALA A 118 -16.35 29.75 19.16
CA ALA A 118 -15.98 30.52 20.35
C ALA A 118 -16.00 32.00 19.95
N ASP A 119 -17.14 32.63 20.16
CA ASP A 119 -17.22 34.05 20.51
C ASP A 119 -16.67 34.19 21.95
N ASP A 120 -15.63 34.99 22.13
CA ASP A 120 -15.15 35.49 23.43
C ASP A 120 -15.15 37.02 23.31
N ASP A 121 -15.78 37.65 24.31
CA ASP A 121 -16.28 39.04 24.41
C ASP A 121 -15.22 40.15 24.24
#